data_AF-A0A532D889-F1
#
_entry.id   AF-A0A532D889-F1
#
_cell.length_a   1.000
_cell.length_b   1.000
_cell.length_c   1.000
_cell.angle_alpha   90.00
_cell.angle_beta   90.00
_cell.angle_gamma   90.00
#
_symmetry.space_group_name_H-M   'P 1'
#
loop_
_entity.id
_entity.type
_entity.pdbx_description
1 polymer ?
#
loop_
_entity_poly.entity_id
_entity_poly.type
_entity_poly.pdbx_seq_one_letter_code
_entity_poly.pdbx_strand_id
1 'polypeptide(L)'
;QSFQRDPRTVAACESYLRRCLEALLDLGRHIVAKAFGVAVVEYKDIAVRLQERVVLGEAEARLMRDMAGYRNRMVHFYSDVTTEELFQIRSSRLPDIERVLAALLRWVEAHPELIDRA
;
A
#
# COMPACT_ATOMS: atom_id res chain seq x y z
N GLN A 1 -9.97 22.18 -12.81
CA GLN A 1 -11.23 21.90 -12.10
C GLN A 1 -10.93 21.74 -10.62
N SER A 2 -11.74 22.32 -9.72
CA SER A 2 -11.56 22.12 -8.27
C SER A 2 -12.07 20.73 -7.89
N PHE A 3 -11.20 19.90 -7.33
CA PHE A 3 -11.47 18.50 -6.91
C PHE A 3 -12.80 18.33 -6.15
N GLN A 4 -13.15 19.29 -5.30
CA GLN A 4 -14.35 19.26 -4.46
C GLN A 4 -15.67 19.57 -5.19
N ARG A 5 -15.63 20.09 -6.43
CA ARG A 5 -16.85 20.50 -7.16
C ARG A 5 -17.46 19.39 -8.02
N ASP A 6 -16.74 18.31 -8.30
CA ASP A 6 -17.25 17.18 -9.08
C ASP A 6 -17.22 15.89 -8.24
N PRO A 7 -18.38 15.38 -7.78
CA PRO A 7 -18.48 14.14 -7.03
C PRO A 7 -17.83 12.94 -7.72
N ARG A 8 -17.79 12.93 -9.07
CA ARG A 8 -17.14 11.86 -9.85
C ARG A 8 -15.63 11.86 -9.66
N THR A 9 -15.02 13.04 -9.50
CA THR A 9 -13.57 13.14 -9.24
C THR A 9 -13.23 12.60 -7.86
N VAL A 10 -14.06 12.88 -6.85
CA VAL A 10 -13.88 12.35 -5.49
C VAL A 10 -14.02 10.83 -5.48
N ALA A 11 -15.11 10.30 -6.06
CA ALA A 11 -15.35 8.87 -6.16
C ALA A 11 -14.24 8.14 -6.94
N ALA A 12 -13.74 8.73 -8.03
CA ALA A 12 -12.61 8.18 -8.77
C ALA A 12 -11.33 8.16 -7.93
N CYS A 13 -11.04 9.24 -7.21
CA CYS A 13 -9.87 9.33 -6.33
C CYS A 13 -9.91 8.27 -5.22
N GLU A 14 -11.06 8.11 -4.57
CA GLU A 14 -11.27 7.08 -3.55
C GLU A 14 -11.04 5.67 -4.13
N SER A 15 -11.67 5.37 -5.27
CA SER A 15 -11.55 4.06 -5.93
C SER A 15 -10.11 3.75 -6.33
N TYR A 16 -9.41 4.69 -6.97
CA TYR A 16 -8.03 4.48 -7.40
C TYR A 16 -7.05 4.40 -6.23
N LEU A 17 -7.23 5.23 -5.20
CA LEU A 17 -6.40 5.16 -4.01
C LEU A 17 -6.55 3.79 -3.33
N ARG A 18 -7.78 3.32 -3.12
CA ARG A 18 -8.02 2.00 -2.51
C ARG A 18 -7.34 0.89 -3.31
N ARG A 19 -7.52 0.86 -4.63
CA ARG A 19 -6.90 -0.13 -5.52
C ARG A 19 -5.39 -0.09 -5.47
N CYS A 20 -4.80 1.10 -5.39
CA CYS A 20 -3.36 1.26 -5.28
C CYS A 20 -2.82 0.67 -3.98
N LEU A 21 -3.47 0.96 -2.84
CA LEU A 21 -3.10 0.41 -1.54
C LEU A 21 -3.28 -1.11 -1.51
N GLU A 22 -4.37 -1.63 -2.05
CA GLU A 22 -4.62 -3.08 -2.17
C GLU A 22 -3.52 -3.77 -2.98
N ALA A 23 -3.19 -3.25 -4.17
CA ALA A 23 -2.15 -3.81 -5.03
C ALA A 23 -0.77 -3.81 -4.36
N LEU A 24 -0.42 -2.73 -3.65
CA LEU A 24 0.84 -2.62 -2.93
C LEU A 24 0.94 -3.63 -1.77
N LEU A 25 -0.15 -3.79 -1.01
CA LEU A 25 -0.23 -4.76 0.07
C LEU A 25 -0.19 -6.20 -0.46
N ASP A 26 -0.88 -6.49 -1.56
CA ASP A 26 -0.89 -7.81 -2.17
C ASP A 26 0.48 -8.18 -2.76
N LEU A 27 1.22 -7.22 -3.33
CA LEU A 27 2.62 -7.42 -3.71
C LEU A 27 3.48 -7.77 -2.49
N GLY A 28 3.34 -7.03 -1.40
CA GLY A 28 4.03 -7.33 -0.14
C GLY A 28 3.69 -8.73 0.39
N ARG A 29 2.41 -9.10 0.41
CA ARG A 29 1.96 -10.44 0.82
C ARG A 29 2.57 -11.51 -0.08
N HIS A 30 2.60 -11.28 -1.39
CA HIS A 30 3.17 -12.21 -2.36
C HIS A 30 4.67 -12.44 -2.10
N ILE A 31 5.44 -11.37 -1.88
CA ILE A 31 6.86 -11.48 -1.50
C ILE A 31 7.01 -12.32 -0.23
N VAL A 32 6.23 -12.03 0.81
CA VAL A 32 6.32 -12.75 2.09
C VAL A 32 6.01 -14.25 1.93
N ALA A 33 4.96 -14.57 1.17
CA ALA A 33 4.54 -15.93 0.94
C ALA A 33 5.55 -16.71 0.07
N LYS A 34 6.05 -16.08 -1.00
CA LYS A 34 6.92 -16.76 -1.98
C LYS A 34 8.37 -16.85 -1.54
N ALA A 35 8.96 -15.73 -1.14
CA ALA A 35 10.38 -15.72 -0.78
C ALA A 35 10.64 -16.41 0.56
N PHE A 36 9.66 -16.41 1.48
CA PHE A 36 9.89 -16.88 2.86
C PHE A 36 8.92 -17.96 3.33
N GLY A 37 7.96 -18.39 2.51
CA GLY A 37 7.00 -19.44 2.90
C GLY A 37 6.07 -19.05 4.05
N VAL A 38 5.88 -17.75 4.30
CA VAL A 38 5.06 -17.26 5.42
C VAL A 38 3.71 -16.78 4.91
N ALA A 39 2.63 -17.40 5.41
CA ALA A 39 1.28 -16.91 5.16
C ALA A 39 0.96 -15.73 6.10
N VAL A 40 0.38 -14.66 5.53
CA VAL A 40 -0.04 -13.48 6.29
C VAL A 40 -1.51 -13.18 5.98
N VAL A 41 -2.34 -13.22 7.03
CA VAL A 41 -3.78 -12.92 6.93
C VAL A 41 -4.00 -11.41 6.98
N GLU A 42 -3.53 -10.77 8.05
CA GLU A 42 -3.77 -9.35 8.31
C GLU A 42 -2.85 -8.43 7.51
N TYR A 43 -3.42 -7.36 6.94
CA TYR A 43 -2.65 -6.42 6.12
C TYR A 43 -1.53 -5.71 6.88
N LYS A 44 -1.73 -5.38 8.16
CA LYS A 44 -0.71 -4.72 8.98
C LYS A 44 0.49 -5.61 9.27
N ASP A 45 0.28 -6.93 9.32
CA ASP A 45 1.33 -7.89 9.59
C ASP A 45 2.29 -8.03 8.40
N ILE A 46 1.83 -7.74 7.17
CA ILE A 46 2.67 -7.78 5.97
C ILE A 46 3.86 -6.84 6.13
N ALA A 47 3.62 -5.60 6.58
CA ALA A 47 4.67 -4.61 6.81
C ALA A 47 5.69 -5.07 7.87
N VAL A 48 5.22 -5.74 8.92
CA VAL A 48 6.08 -6.30 9.98
C VAL A 48 6.96 -7.41 9.40
N ARG A 49 6.38 -8.36 8.66
CA ARG A 49 7.14 -9.48 8.08
C ARG A 49 8.17 -9.03 7.07
N LEU A 50 7.82 -8.05 6.23
CA LEU A 50 8.76 -7.46 5.27
C LEU A 50 9.93 -6.76 5.97
N GLN A 51 9.68 -6.10 7.09
CA GLN A 51 10.73 -5.46 7.89
C GLN A 51 11.64 -6.50 8.57
N GLU A 52 11.06 -7.53 9.21
CA GLU A 52 11.80 -8.63 9.85
C GLU A 52 12.74 -9.37 8.89
N ARG A 53 12.43 -9.32 7.59
CA ARG A 53 13.20 -9.94 6.50
C ARG A 53 14.06 -8.96 5.71
N VAL A 54 14.16 -7.70 6.17
CA VAL A 54 14.96 -6.64 5.54
C VAL A 54 14.55 -6.36 4.09
N VAL A 55 13.29 -6.67 3.73
CA VAL A 55 12.69 -6.26 2.45
C VAL A 55 12.37 -4.77 2.49
N LEU A 56 11.86 -4.30 3.63
CA LEU A 56 11.59 -2.90 3.90
C LEU A 56 12.47 -2.41 5.04
N GLY A 57 12.96 -1.17 4.91
CA GLY A 57 13.52 -0.44 6.02
C GLY A 57 12.43 -0.03 7.02
N GLU A 58 12.85 0.46 8.18
CA GLU A 58 11.95 0.83 9.27
C GLU A 58 10.97 1.95 8.85
N ALA A 59 11.42 2.89 8.02
CA ALA A 59 10.59 3.98 7.51
C ALA A 59 9.53 3.47 6.53
N GLU A 60 9.92 2.62 5.57
CA GLU A 60 9.00 2.06 4.58
C GLU A 60 7.97 1.12 5.23
N ALA A 61 8.40 0.32 6.22
CA ALA A 61 7.51 -0.56 6.97
C ALA A 61 6.45 0.24 7.77
N ARG A 62 6.83 1.37 8.38
CA ARG A 62 5.87 2.28 9.01
C ARG A 62 4.85 2.81 8.01
N LEU A 63 5.31 3.33 6.87
CA LEU A 63 4.43 3.84 5.82
C LEU A 63 3.45 2.77 5.33
N MET A 64 3.93 1.55 5.07
CA MET A 64 3.08 0.45 4.61
C MET A 64 2.05 0.03 5.66
N ARG A 65 2.39 0.11 6.96
CA ARG A 65 1.44 -0.15 8.06
C ARG A 65 0.34 0.91 8.13
N ASP A 66 0.68 2.17 7.93
CA ASP A 66 -0.30 3.27 7.88
C ASP A 66 -1.22 3.12 6.66
N MET A 67 -0.66 2.76 5.50
CA MET A 67 -1.41 2.42 4.29
C MET A 67 -2.38 1.26 4.50
N ALA A 68 -1.97 0.19 5.18
CA ALA A 68 -2.84 -0.92 5.56
C ALA A 68 -4.00 -0.46 6.45
N GLY A 69 -3.72 0.40 7.42
CA GLY A 69 -4.75 1.01 8.26
C GLY A 69 -5.75 1.84 7.46
N TYR A 70 -5.24 2.68 6.56
CA TYR A 70 -6.09 3.54 5.73
C TYR A 70 -6.96 2.73 4.76
N ARG A 71 -6.39 1.71 4.10
CA ARG A 71 -7.14 0.78 3.24
C ARG A 71 -8.28 0.10 4.01
N ASN A 72 -8.05 -0.33 5.24
CA ASN A 72 -9.12 -0.90 6.07
C ASN A 72 -10.21 0.13 6.40
N ARG A 73 -9.83 1.38 6.68
CA ARG A 73 -10.78 2.48 6.88
C ARG A 73 -11.66 2.73 5.66
N MET A 74 -11.07 2.72 4.46
CA MET A 74 -11.81 2.90 3.20
C MET A 74 -12.85 1.82 2.92
N VAL A 75 -12.77 0.65 3.57
CA VAL A 75 -13.72 -0.46 3.38
C VAL A 75 -14.71 -0.56 4.55
N HIS A 76 -14.23 -0.48 5.78
CA HIS A 76 -15.05 -0.73 6.97
C HIS A 76 -15.68 0.53 7.58
N PHE A 77 -15.08 1.70 7.34
CA PHE A 77 -15.51 2.99 7.85
C PHE A 77 -15.62 4.00 6.70
N TYR A 78 -16.12 3.54 5.55
CA TYR A 78 -16.19 4.34 4.33
C TYR A 78 -17.03 5.62 4.51
N SER A 79 -18.02 5.60 5.40
CA SER A 79 -18.83 6.78 5.78
C SER A 79 -18.01 7.91 6.37
N ASP A 80 -16.84 7.58 6.94
CA ASP A 80 -16.01 8.51 7.69
C ASP A 80 -14.86 9.06 6.83
N VAL A 81 -14.70 8.58 5.59
CA VAL A 81 -13.70 9.06 4.64
C VAL A 81 -14.22 10.34 4.00
N THR A 82 -13.54 11.46 4.24
CA THR A 82 -14.01 12.76 3.77
C THR A 82 -13.37 13.19 2.45
N THR A 83 -14.07 14.01 1.68
CA THR A 83 -13.52 14.62 0.45
C THR A 83 -12.25 15.43 0.72
N GLU A 84 -12.19 16.15 1.85
CA GLU A 84 -11.01 16.94 2.24
C GLU A 84 -9.80 16.02 2.47
N GLU A 85 -10.00 14.94 3.22
CA GLU A 85 -8.96 13.94 3.46
C GLU A 85 -8.45 13.31 2.15
N LEU A 86 -9.34 12.91 1.24
CA LEU A 86 -8.95 12.37 -0.07
C LEU A 86 -8.17 13.40 -0.90
N PHE A 87 -8.55 14.68 -0.82
CA PHE A 87 -7.81 15.75 -1.49
C PHE A 87 -6.40 15.92 -0.92
N GLN A 88 -6.24 15.88 0.40
CA GLN A 88 -4.93 15.98 1.06
C GLN A 88 -4.03 14.79 0.70
N ILE A 89 -4.55 13.58 0.74
CA ILE A 89 -3.80 12.36 0.38
C ILE A 89 -3.34 12.45 -1.07
N ARG A 90 -4.26 12.76 -1.99
CA ARG A 90 -3.94 12.95 -3.41
C ARG A 90 -2.85 14.01 -3.63
N SER A 91 -2.86 15.08 -2.83
CA SER A 91 -1.98 16.23 -3.06
C SER A 91 -0.61 16.11 -2.38
N SER A 92 -0.45 15.22 -1.40
CA SER A 92 0.77 15.19 -0.56
C SER A 92 1.32 13.80 -0.20
N ARG A 93 0.54 12.73 -0.39
CA ARG A 93 0.89 11.39 0.11
C ARG A 93 1.17 10.36 -0.99
N LEU A 94 0.99 10.71 -2.26
CA LEU A 94 1.39 9.83 -3.37
C LEU A 94 2.89 9.45 -3.33
N PRO A 95 3.83 10.35 -2.98
CA PRO A 95 5.25 9.97 -2.87
C PRO A 95 5.52 8.88 -1.81
N ASP A 96 4.68 8.78 -0.78
CA ASP A 96 4.83 7.72 0.24
C ASP A 96 4.55 6.34 -0.37
N ILE A 97 3.52 6.24 -1.23
CA ILE A 97 3.18 5.01 -1.96
C ILE A 97 4.32 4.63 -2.91
N GLU A 98 4.81 5.58 -3.69
CA GLU A 98 5.92 5.38 -4.63
C GLU A 98 7.19 4.93 -3.90
N ARG A 99 7.47 5.48 -2.72
CA ARG A 99 8.61 5.10 -1.89
C ARG A 99 8.54 3.63 -1.46
N VAL A 100 7.39 3.18 -0.97
CA VAL A 100 7.21 1.77 -0.56
C VAL A 100 7.29 0.85 -1.77
N LEU A 101 6.64 1.21 -2.88
CA LEU A 101 6.71 0.44 -4.13
C LEU A 101 8.16 0.29 -4.60
N ALA A 102 8.91 1.39 -4.66
CA ALA A 102 10.30 1.37 -5.09
C ALA A 102 11.16 0.48 -4.17
N ALA A 103 10.90 0.44 -2.86
CA ALA A 103 11.61 -0.46 -1.95
C ALA A 103 11.30 -1.94 -2.23
N LEU A 104 10.03 -2.29 -2.45
CA LEU A 104 9.63 -3.65 -2.82
C LEU A 104 10.27 -4.07 -4.15
N LEU A 105 10.21 -3.21 -5.17
CA LEU A 105 10.78 -3.51 -6.49
C LEU A 105 12.30 -3.67 -6.44
N ARG A 106 13.02 -2.78 -5.74
CA ARG A 106 14.48 -2.92 -5.55
C ARG A 106 14.82 -4.26 -4.90
N TRP A 107 14.02 -4.72 -3.95
CA TRP A 107 14.26 -6.02 -3.31
C TRP A 107 14.01 -7.17 -4.27
N VAL A 108 12.92 -7.14 -5.04
CA VAL A 108 12.59 -8.18 -6.05
C VAL A 108 13.66 -8.26 -7.14
N GLU A 109 14.13 -7.12 -7.64
CA GLU A 109 15.20 -7.04 -8.65
C GLU A 109 16.53 -7.62 -8.13
N ALA A 110 16.80 -7.46 -6.83
CA ALA A 110 18.00 -7.98 -6.19
C ALA A 110 17.92 -9.49 -5.84
N HIS A 111 16.71 -10.07 -5.77
CA HIS A 111 16.48 -11.48 -5.39
C HIS A 111 15.56 -12.22 -6.37
N PRO A 112 15.87 -12.23 -7.68
CA PRO A 112 15.01 -12.81 -8.70
C PRO A 112 14.88 -14.34 -8.61
N GLU A 113 15.70 -15.02 -7.82
CA GLU A 113 15.64 -16.47 -7.54
C GLU A 113 14.64 -16.82 -6.43
N LEU A 114 14.25 -15.85 -5.60
CA LEU A 114 13.30 -16.04 -4.50
C LEU A 114 11.85 -15.72 -4.92
N ILE A 115 11.67 -15.23 -6.14
CA ILE A 115 10.39 -14.87 -6.74
C ILE A 115 10.24 -15.71 -8.03
N ASP A 116 9.03 -16.15 -8.33
CA ASP A 116 8.76 -17.00 -9.49
C ASP A 116 9.29 -16.35 -10.78
N ARG A 117 10.24 -16.99 -11.47
CA ARG A 117 10.42 -16.78 -12.91
C ARG A 117 9.49 -17.77 -13.61
N ALA A 118 8.49 -17.24 -14.31
CA ALA A 118 7.75 -18.02 -15.31
C ALA A 118 8.71 -18.55 -16.38
#